data_AF-A0AAV8HTD7-F1
#
_entry.id   AF-A0AAV8HTD7-F1
#
_cell.length_a   1.000
_cell.length_b   1.000
_cell.length_c   1.000
_cell.angle_alpha   90.00
_cell.angle_beta   90.00
_cell.angle_gamma   90.00
#
_symmetry.space_group_name_H-M   'P 1'
#
loop_
_entity.id
_entity.type
_entity.pdbx_description
1 polymer ?
#
loop_
_entity_poly.entity_id
_entity_poly.type
_entity_poly.pdbx_seq_one_letter_code
_entity_poly.pdbx_strand_id
1 'polypeptide(L)'
;MDISLPSKGEELPLVLRSMIFYRMVNHLSTYSNASAETYQLIVDSVEETYKKVVAIEGPISVKRLEEPRQQELTDHSPLQDPAVSRTKGRKKDFAKVSRKGRIMSGVEASVKKRRKCSKCKQPDHDVRTCEQQNREC
;
A
#
# COMPACT_ATOMS: atom_id res chain seq x y z
N MET A 1 -19.37 5.10 -14.95
CA MET A 1 -17.91 5.29 -14.78
C MET A 1 -17.25 4.74 -16.03
N ASP A 2 -16.76 5.61 -16.90
CA ASP A 2 -16.14 5.22 -18.16
C ASP A 2 -14.77 4.58 -17.95
N ILE A 3 -14.59 3.38 -18.52
CA ILE A 3 -13.29 2.72 -18.61
C ILE A 3 -12.66 3.24 -19.90
N SER A 4 -11.82 4.26 -19.78
CA SER A 4 -10.99 4.72 -20.90
C SER A 4 -9.96 3.64 -21.22
N LEU A 5 -10.30 2.76 -22.17
CA LEU A 5 -9.36 1.82 -22.76
C LEU A 5 -8.35 2.61 -23.62
N PRO A 6 -7.07 2.22 -23.63
CA PRO A 6 -6.08 2.84 -24.49
C PRO A 6 -6.45 2.59 -25.96
N SER A 7 -6.19 3.58 -26.82
CA SER A 7 -6.34 3.43 -28.26
C SER A 7 -5.40 2.34 -28.78
N LYS A 8 -5.82 1.62 -29.83
CA LYS A 8 -4.98 0.63 -30.52
C LYS A 8 -3.67 1.29 -30.97
N GLY A 9 -2.55 0.91 -30.35
CA GLY A 9 -1.21 1.28 -30.81
C GLY A 9 -0.30 1.91 -29.76
N GLU A 10 -0.82 2.32 -28.59
CA GLU A 10 0.03 2.82 -27.50
C GLU A 10 0.51 1.68 -26.61
N GLU A 11 1.82 1.40 -26.64
CA GLU A 11 2.44 0.50 -25.66
C GLU A 11 2.43 1.15 -24.28
N LEU A 12 1.44 0.79 -23.47
CA LEU A 12 1.42 1.21 -22.08
C LEU A 12 2.57 0.57 -21.30
N PRO A 13 3.14 1.28 -20.30
CA PRO A 13 4.08 0.70 -19.35
C PRO A 13 3.49 -0.56 -18.70
N LEU A 14 4.33 -1.57 -18.47
CA LEU A 14 3.93 -2.86 -17.90
C LEU A 14 3.07 -2.71 -16.63
N VAL A 15 3.46 -1.79 -15.75
CA VAL A 15 2.75 -1.49 -14.49
C VAL A 15 1.31 -1.02 -14.76
N LEU A 16 1.12 -0.18 -15.79
CA LEU A 16 -0.18 0.35 -16.14
C LEU A 16 -1.07 -0.71 -16.80
N ARG A 17 -0.50 -1.56 -17.67
CA ARG A 17 -1.21 -2.72 -18.25
C ARG A 17 -1.75 -3.66 -17.16
N SER A 18 -0.89 -4.01 -16.20
CA SER A 18 -1.26 -4.84 -15.06
C SER A 18 -2.35 -4.19 -14.21
N MET A 19 -2.21 -2.90 -13.89
CA MET A 19 -3.19 -2.17 -13.07
C MET A 19 -4.59 -2.12 -13.72
N ILE A 20 -4.65 -1.84 -15.03
CA ILE A 20 -5.92 -1.83 -15.78
C ILE A 20 -6.56 -3.22 -15.75
N PHE A 21 -5.77 -4.27 -16.00
CA PHE A 21 -6.26 -5.65 -15.98
C PHE A 21 -6.83 -6.04 -14.60
N TYR A 22 -6.09 -5.77 -13.51
CA TYR A 22 -6.58 -6.04 -12.16
C TYR A 22 -7.88 -5.31 -11.84
N ARG A 23 -8.01 -4.05 -12.26
CA ARG A 23 -9.25 -3.28 -12.06
C ARG A 23 -10.42 -3.92 -12.81
N MET A 24 -10.22 -4.34 -14.06
CA MET A 24 -11.26 -5.02 -14.84
C MET A 24 -11.69 -6.34 -14.21
N VAL A 25 -10.74 -7.18 -13.78
CA VAL A 25 -11.04 -8.45 -13.11
C VAL A 25 -11.80 -8.23 -11.80
N ASN A 26 -11.40 -7.22 -11.00
CA ASN A 26 -12.13 -6.87 -9.78
C ASN A 26 -13.58 -6.45 -10.06
N HIS A 27 -13.82 -5.68 -11.13
CA HIS A 27 -15.18 -5.36 -11.55
C HIS A 27 -15.96 -6.61 -11.97
N LEU A 28 -15.38 -7.50 -12.78
CA LEU A 28 -16.04 -8.76 -13.15
C LEU A 28 -16.40 -9.61 -11.93
N SER A 29 -15.53 -9.67 -10.92
CA SER A 29 -15.82 -10.36 -9.66
C SER A 29 -17.02 -9.78 -8.90
N THR A 30 -17.31 -8.48 -9.04
CA THR A 30 -18.53 -7.92 -8.45
C THR A 30 -19.79 -8.38 -9.19
N TYR A 31 -19.72 -8.53 -10.52
CA TYR A 31 -20.83 -9.01 -11.34
C TYR A 31 -21.03 -10.52 -11.25
N SER A 32 -19.99 -11.29 -10.94
CA SER A 32 -20.07 -12.75 -10.82
C SER A 32 -21.01 -13.21 -9.70
N ASN A 33 -21.33 -12.34 -8.73
CA ASN A 33 -22.29 -12.63 -7.66
C ASN A 33 -23.74 -12.26 -8.02
N ALA A 34 -23.99 -11.67 -9.20
CA ALA A 34 -25.30 -11.16 -9.57
C ALA A 34 -26.29 -12.26 -10.03
N SER A 35 -25.83 -13.21 -10.83
CA SER A 35 -26.61 -14.38 -11.25
C SER A 35 -25.70 -15.53 -11.67
N ALA A 36 -26.22 -16.77 -11.63
CA ALA A 36 -25.49 -17.96 -12.08
C ALA A 36 -25.10 -17.87 -13.57
N GLU A 37 -25.98 -17.31 -14.40
CA GLU A 37 -25.73 -17.09 -15.83
C GLU A 37 -24.56 -16.11 -16.05
N THR A 38 -24.52 -15.02 -15.27
CA THR A 38 -23.42 -14.03 -15.33
C THR A 38 -22.11 -14.65 -14.86
N TYR A 39 -22.14 -15.44 -13.79
CA TYR A 39 -20.97 -16.18 -13.32
C TYR A 39 -20.41 -17.10 -14.41
N GLN A 40 -21.27 -17.93 -15.01
CA GLN A 40 -20.84 -18.89 -16.04
C GLN A 40 -20.25 -18.17 -17.25
N LEU A 41 -20.91 -17.10 -17.73
CA LEU A 41 -20.40 -16.28 -18.83
C LEU A 41 -19.00 -15.71 -18.56
N ILE A 42 -18.77 -15.20 -17.34
CA ILE A 42 -17.47 -14.64 -16.95
C ILE A 42 -16.41 -15.74 -16.90
N VAL A 43 -16.70 -16.87 -16.27
CA VAL A 43 -15.75 -17.98 -16.13
C VAL A 43 -15.37 -18.54 -17.51
N ASP A 44 -16.34 -18.81 -18.38
CA ASP A 44 -16.09 -19.36 -19.72
C ASP A 44 -15.22 -18.41 -20.55
N SER A 45 -15.52 -17.11 -20.51
CA SER A 45 -14.76 -16.07 -21.22
C SER A 45 -13.32 -15.96 -20.73
N VAL A 46 -13.12 -15.99 -19.40
CA VAL A 46 -11.78 -15.94 -18.80
C VAL A 46 -10.99 -17.21 -19.13
N GLU A 47 -11.60 -18.39 -19.06
CA GLU A 47 -10.96 -19.66 -19.37
C GLU A 47 -10.56 -19.76 -20.84
N GLU A 48 -11.44 -19.35 -21.76
CA GLU A 48 -11.14 -19.33 -23.19
C GLU A 48 -9.98 -18.36 -23.48
N THR A 49 -10.00 -17.18 -22.86
CA THR A 49 -8.93 -16.19 -23.00
C THR A 49 -7.60 -16.73 -22.47
N TYR A 50 -7.62 -17.38 -21.31
CA TYR A 50 -6.42 -18.00 -20.73
C TYR A 50 -5.81 -19.06 -21.67
N LYS A 51 -6.64 -19.94 -22.24
CA LYS A 51 -6.19 -20.97 -23.20
C LYS A 51 -5.51 -20.33 -24.42
N LYS A 52 -6.09 -19.25 -24.97
CA LYS A 52 -5.50 -18.52 -26.11
C LYS A 52 -4.16 -17.91 -25.76
N VAL A 53 -4.03 -17.29 -24.59
CA VAL A 53 -2.77 -16.67 -24.15
C VAL A 53 -1.69 -17.72 -23.90
N VAL A 54 -2.04 -18.84 -23.26
CA VAL A 54 -1.10 -19.96 -23.04
C VAL A 54 -0.61 -20.56 -24.36
N ALA A 55 -1.45 -20.62 -25.40
CA ALA A 55 -1.04 -21.10 -26.71
C ALA A 55 -0.03 -20.16 -27.40
N ILE A 56 -0.04 -18.86 -27.08
CA ILE A 56 0.86 -17.85 -27.67
C ILE A 56 2.17 -17.76 -26.88
N GLU A 57 2.08 -17.60 -25.57
CA GLU A 57 3.23 -17.28 -24.70
C GLU A 57 3.84 -18.53 -24.05
N GLY A 58 3.20 -19.69 -24.22
CA GLY A 58 3.51 -20.91 -23.47
C GLY A 58 2.94 -20.89 -22.04
N PRO A 59 3.02 -22.01 -21.31
CA PRO A 59 2.57 -22.07 -19.93
C PRO A 59 3.46 -21.18 -19.07
N ILE A 60 2.86 -20.19 -18.41
CA ILE A 60 3.55 -19.44 -17.38
C ILE A 60 3.91 -20.43 -16.27
N SER A 61 5.21 -20.57 -15.97
CA SER A 61 5.68 -21.28 -14.79
C SER A 61 5.35 -20.44 -13.55
N VAL A 62 4.06 -20.42 -13.18
CA VAL A 62 3.63 -19.95 -11.88
C VAL A 62 4.24 -20.95 -10.90
N LYS A 63 5.35 -20.59 -10.24
CA LYS A 63 5.72 -21.27 -8.99
C LYS A 63 4.50 -21.11 -8.10
N ARG A 64 3.70 -22.17 -8.06
CA ARG A 64 2.48 -22.39 -7.30
C ARG A 64 2.32 -21.29 -6.26
N LEU A 65 1.43 -20.33 -6.52
CA LEU A 65 0.71 -19.75 -5.40
C LEU A 65 0.07 -20.98 -4.77
N GLU A 66 0.66 -21.50 -3.70
CA GLU A 66 -0.03 -22.47 -2.87
C GLU A 66 -1.40 -21.84 -2.63
N GLU A 67 -2.47 -22.60 -2.89
CA GLU A 67 -3.77 -22.31 -2.29
C GLU A 67 -3.47 -21.87 -0.86
N PRO A 68 -4.03 -20.74 -0.37
CA PRO A 68 -3.79 -20.34 1.00
C PRO A 68 -4.18 -21.55 1.83
N ARG A 69 -3.16 -22.26 2.36
CA ARG A 69 -3.37 -23.24 3.40
C ARG A 69 -4.26 -22.51 4.37
N GLN A 70 -5.38 -23.12 4.71
CA GLN A 70 -6.19 -22.67 5.82
C GLN A 70 -5.26 -22.70 7.03
N GLN A 71 -4.51 -21.62 7.25
CA GLN A 71 -3.94 -21.30 8.53
C GLN A 71 -5.18 -21.09 9.35
N GLU A 72 -5.51 -22.09 10.16
CA GLU A 72 -6.37 -21.89 11.30
C GLU A 72 -5.80 -20.70 12.06
N LEU A 73 -6.41 -19.54 11.81
CA LEU A 73 -6.27 -18.33 12.59
C LEU A 73 -6.93 -18.64 13.92
N THR A 74 -6.22 -19.34 14.80
CA THR A 74 -6.50 -19.31 16.22
C THR A 74 -6.05 -17.96 16.76
N ASP A 75 -6.76 -16.90 16.39
CA ASP A 75 -6.85 -15.67 17.15
C ASP A 75 -8.20 -15.01 16.85
N HIS A 76 -9.24 -15.55 17.48
CA HIS A 76 -10.58 -14.96 17.49
C HIS A 76 -10.58 -13.69 18.34
N SER A 77 -9.95 -12.63 17.86
CA SER A 77 -10.34 -11.29 18.28
C SER A 77 -11.67 -10.96 17.59
N PRO A 78 -12.77 -10.73 18.32
CA PRO A 78 -14.03 -10.36 17.68
C PRO A 78 -13.84 -9.06 16.90
N LEU A 79 -14.27 -9.04 15.64
CA LEU A 79 -14.38 -7.82 14.83
C LEU A 79 -15.23 -6.82 15.64
N GLN A 80 -14.58 -5.79 16.18
CA GLN A 80 -15.27 -4.74 16.90
C GLN A 80 -16.03 -3.86 15.92
N ASP A 81 -17.27 -3.52 16.30
CA ASP A 81 -18.15 -2.60 15.59
C ASP A 81 -17.41 -1.32 15.16
N PRO A 82 -17.42 -0.95 13.86
CA PRO A 82 -16.82 0.28 13.34
C PRO A 82 -17.26 1.55 14.08
N ALA A 83 -18.42 1.53 14.75
CA ALA A 83 -18.93 2.65 15.54
C ALA A 83 -18.16 2.86 16.87
N VAL A 84 -17.44 1.86 17.37
CA VAL A 84 -16.70 1.96 18.62
C VAL A 84 -15.30 2.51 18.36
N SER A 85 -15.18 3.83 18.39
CA SER A 85 -13.89 4.52 18.29
C SER A 85 -12.92 4.05 19.38
N ARG A 86 -11.86 3.37 18.96
CA ARG A 86 -10.75 2.88 19.82
C ARG A 86 -9.98 3.99 20.56
N THR A 87 -10.32 5.26 20.32
CA THR A 87 -9.59 6.41 20.89
C THR A 87 -10.31 7.07 22.06
N LYS A 88 -11.56 6.69 22.36
CA LYS A 88 -12.32 7.29 23.47
C LYS A 88 -11.66 6.91 24.81
N GLY A 89 -11.09 7.89 25.50
CA GLY A 89 -10.39 7.70 26.78
C GLY A 89 -8.87 7.46 26.66
N ARG A 90 -8.29 7.40 25.45
CA ARG A 90 -6.83 7.34 25.30
C ARG A 90 -6.22 8.65 25.83
N LYS A 91 -5.37 8.55 26.86
CA LYS A 91 -4.60 9.70 27.37
C LYS A 91 -3.84 10.35 26.22
N LYS A 92 -4.00 11.67 26.04
CA LYS A 92 -3.30 12.41 24.99
C LYS A 92 -1.81 12.41 25.31
N ASP A 93 -0.99 11.95 24.36
CA ASP A 93 0.46 12.10 24.44
C ASP A 93 0.79 13.59 24.33
N PHE A 94 1.11 14.25 25.44
CA PHE A 94 1.50 15.68 25.44
C PHE A 94 2.73 15.97 24.58
N ALA A 95 3.56 14.94 24.32
CA ALA A 95 4.68 15.02 23.37
C ALA A 95 4.24 15.28 21.92
N LYS A 96 2.98 14.99 21.57
CA LYS A 96 2.38 15.24 20.26
C LYS A 96 1.49 16.48 20.25
N VAL A 97 1.61 17.34 21.26
CA VAL A 97 0.87 18.60 21.34
C VAL A 97 1.85 19.75 21.13
N SER A 98 1.58 20.58 20.12
CA SER A 98 2.34 21.79 19.84
C SER A 98 2.26 22.76 21.02
N ARG A 99 3.22 23.68 21.14
CA ARG A 99 3.23 24.73 22.17
C ARG A 99 1.95 25.58 22.21
N LYS A 100 1.18 25.62 21.12
CA LYS A 100 -0.13 26.29 21.02
C LYS A 100 -1.33 25.38 21.36
N GLY A 101 -1.11 24.19 21.93
CA GLY A 101 -2.17 23.25 22.31
C GLY A 101 -2.77 22.41 21.17
N ARG A 102 -2.31 22.61 19.93
CA ARG A 102 -2.76 21.83 18.76
C ARG A 102 -2.11 20.44 18.75
N ILE A 103 -2.91 19.39 18.54
CA ILE A 103 -2.41 18.02 18.32
C ILE A 103 -1.67 17.98 16.97
N MET A 104 -0.41 17.56 16.99
CA MET A 104 0.46 17.43 15.83
C MET A 104 0.20 16.10 15.12
N SER A 105 0.24 16.12 13.79
CA SER A 105 0.22 14.90 12.97
C SER A 105 1.47 14.04 13.22
N GLY A 106 1.40 12.75 12.87
CA GLY A 106 2.55 11.84 13.03
C GLY A 106 3.81 12.34 12.31
N VAL A 107 3.64 13.00 11.16
CA VAL A 107 4.74 13.63 10.41
C VAL A 107 5.33 14.79 11.20
N GLU A 108 4.50 15.72 11.67
CA GLU A 108 4.95 16.89 12.46
C GLU A 108 5.64 16.46 13.78
N ALA A 109 5.13 15.43 14.45
CA ALA A 109 5.74 14.88 15.67
C ALA A 109 7.08 14.17 15.40
N SER A 110 7.27 13.67 14.17
CA SER A 110 8.49 12.97 13.76
C SER A 110 9.58 13.89 13.22
N VAL A 111 9.29 15.19 12.99
CA VAL A 111 10.31 16.18 12.65
C VAL A 111 11.17 16.44 13.89
N LYS A 112 12.15 15.55 14.12
CA LYS A 112 13.18 15.73 15.14
C LYS A 112 13.87 17.05 14.86
N LYS A 113 13.79 17.98 15.81
CA LYS A 113 14.59 19.21 15.79
C LYS A 113 16.06 18.80 15.63
N ARG A 114 16.67 19.09 14.47
CA ARG A 114 18.06 18.71 14.20
C ARG A 114 18.92 19.19 15.36
N ARG A 115 19.65 18.27 16.01
CA ARG A 115 20.57 18.65 17.09
C ARG A 115 21.62 19.59 16.50
N LYS A 116 21.95 20.64 17.25
CA LYS A 116 23.06 21.54 16.91
C LYS A 116 24.36 20.90 17.40
N CYS A 117 25.43 21.04 16.64
CA CYS A 117 26.76 20.61 17.06
C CYS A 117 27.14 21.28 18.39
N SER A 118 27.65 20.52 19.37
CA SER A 118 27.99 21.11 20.68
C SER A 118 29.22 22.01 20.63
N LYS A 119 30.10 21.87 19.62
CA LYS A 119 31.28 22.73 19.43
C LYS A 119 30.92 24.07 18.77
N CYS A 120 30.37 24.04 17.55
CA CYS A 120 30.13 25.25 16.77
C CYS A 120 28.68 25.78 16.83
N LYS A 121 27.77 25.07 17.50
CA LYS A 121 26.34 25.39 17.63
C LYS A 121 25.58 25.53 16.30
N GLN A 122 26.18 25.11 15.18
CA GLN A 122 25.52 25.07 13.88
C GLN A 122 24.69 23.79 13.71
N PRO A 123 23.59 23.84 12.94
CA PRO A 123 22.83 22.64 12.56
C PRO A 123 23.60 21.81 11.52
N ASP A 124 23.02 20.67 11.13
CA ASP A 124 23.42 19.84 9.98
C ASP A 124 24.67 18.96 10.15
N HIS A 125 25.33 18.99 11.30
CA HIS A 125 26.42 18.06 11.62
C HIS A 125 26.54 17.79 13.12
N ASP A 126 27.13 16.66 13.47
CA ASP A 126 27.48 16.31 14.84
C ASP A 126 28.93 16.74 15.16
N VAL A 127 29.29 16.68 16.45
CA VAL A 127 30.64 17.07 16.93
C VAL A 127 31.73 16.36 16.15
N ARG A 128 31.58 15.05 15.90
CA ARG A 128 32.56 14.20 15.21
C ARG A 128 32.87 14.64 13.78
N THR A 129 31.93 15.33 13.14
CA THR A 129 32.03 15.81 11.75
C THR A 129 32.14 17.34 11.71
N CYS A 130 32.48 17.97 12.83
CA CYS A 130 32.59 19.42 12.93
C CYS A 130 33.93 19.89 12.35
N GLU A 131 33.88 20.75 11.33
CA GLU A 131 35.08 21.33 10.72
C GLU A 131 35.92 22.15 11.71
N GLN A 132 35.30 22.72 12.75
CA GLN A 132 35.99 23.45 13.82
C GLN A 132 36.71 22.52 14.80
N GLN A 133 36.41 21.22 14.82
CA GLN A 133 37.18 20.26 15.63
C GLN A 133 38.61 20.10 15.10
N ASN A 134 38.87 20.40 13.82
CA ASN A 134 40.15 20.20 13.16
C ASN A 134 41.02 21.47 13.07
N ARG A 135 40.59 22.59 13.68
CA ARG A 135 41.31 23.88 13.65
C ARG A 135 42.03 24.21 14.95
N GLU A 136 41.89 23.37 15.96
CA GLU A 136 42.64 23.45 17.22
C GLU A 136 43.74 22.38 17.20
N CYS A 137 44.79 22.63 16.42
CA CYS A 137 46.12 22.05 16.55
C CYS A 137 47.13 23.20 16.57
#